data_AF-A0A3D5YG18-F1
#
_entry.id   AF-A0A3D5YG18-F1
#
_cell.length_a   1.000
_cell.length_b   1.000
_cell.length_c   1.000
_cell.angle_alpha   90.00
_cell.angle_beta   90.00
_cell.angle_gamma   90.00
#
_symmetry.space_group_name_H-M   'P 1'
#
loop_
_entity.id
_entity.type
_entity.pdbx_description
1 polymer ?
#
loop_
_entity_poly.entity_id
_entity_poly.type
_entity_poly.pdbx_seq_one_letter_code
_entity_poly.pdbx_strand_id
1 'polypeptide(L)'
;MILRDESREKISEIIRLLQSVLGEYAVYGEIIAQLHSENSELERINTYIFSLCQELGVPCVVNTNYHYIKKSDKEAWEVALAVKDGKKIYEMDRRQPV
;
A
#
# COMPACT_ATOMS: atom_id res chain seq x y z
N MET A 1 5.27 6.81 2.44
CA MET A 1 3.97 6.30 2.92
C MET A 1 3.17 7.53 3.33
N ILE A 2 1.98 7.74 2.78
CA ILE A 2 1.22 9.02 2.76
C ILE A 2 1.14 9.78 4.10
N LEU A 3 1.31 9.09 5.24
CA LEU A 3 1.26 9.64 6.59
C LEU A 3 2.62 9.97 7.23
N ARG A 4 3.71 9.93 6.47
CA ARG A 4 5.06 10.31 6.94
C ARG A 4 5.30 11.81 6.72
N ASP A 5 4.70 12.61 7.59
CA ASP A 5 4.96 14.05 7.76
C ASP A 5 4.56 14.98 6.59
N GLU A 6 3.81 14.50 5.60
CA GLU A 6 3.30 15.36 4.53
C GLU A 6 1.93 15.94 4.87
N SER A 7 1.75 17.23 4.60
CA SER A 7 0.48 17.91 4.87
C SER A 7 -0.60 17.44 3.89
N ARG A 8 -1.86 17.46 4.34
CA ARG A 8 -3.02 17.06 3.52
C ARG A 8 -3.12 17.92 2.26
N GLU A 9 -2.81 19.21 2.37
CA GLU A 9 -2.84 20.17 1.27
C GLU A 9 -1.88 19.75 0.16
N LYS A 10 -0.64 19.39 0.52
CA LYS A 10 0.37 18.95 -0.44
C LYS A 10 -0.03 17.66 -1.13
N ILE A 11 -0.64 16.72 -0.40
CA ILE A 11 -1.13 15.46 -1.00
C ILE A 11 -2.25 15.77 -2.00
N SER A 12 -3.19 16.65 -1.67
CA SER A 12 -4.24 17.11 -2.57
C SER A 12 -3.68 17.79 -3.83
N GLU A 13 -2.65 18.64 -3.68
CA GLU A 13 -1.97 19.28 -4.80
C GLU A 13 -1.33 18.25 -5.75
N ILE A 14 -0.68 17.24 -5.20
CA ILE A 14 -0.09 16.15 -5.99
C ILE A 14 -1.17 15.36 -6.73
N ILE A 15 -2.29 15.04 -6.09
CA ILE A 15 -3.41 14.33 -6.72
C ILE A 15 -3.97 15.15 -7.90
N ARG A 16 -4.19 16.45 -7.69
CA ARG A 16 -4.68 17.35 -8.75
C ARG A 16 -3.67 17.50 -9.89
N LEU A 17 -2.37 17.53 -9.58
CA LEU A 17 -1.32 17.51 -10.59
C LEU A 17 -1.35 16.22 -11.41
N LEU A 18 -1.52 15.06 -10.76
CA LEU A 18 -1.65 13.79 -11.48
C LEU A 18 -2.89 13.77 -12.37
N GLN A 19 -4.04 14.26 -11.89
CA GLN A 19 -5.26 14.37 -12.71
C GLN A 19 -5.07 15.31 -13.90
N SER A 20 -4.33 16.41 -13.76
CA SER A 20 -4.09 17.34 -14.86
C SER A 20 -3.15 16.77 -15.93
N VAL A 21 -2.20 15.91 -15.55
CA VAL A 21 -1.24 15.29 -16.46
C VAL A 21 -1.79 14.02 -17.12
N LEU A 22 -2.47 13.17 -16.35
CA LEU A 22 -2.92 11.85 -16.80
C LEU A 22 -4.39 11.84 -17.25
N GLY A 23 -5.17 12.85 -16.87
CA GLY A 23 -6.61 12.89 -17.01
C GLY A 23 -7.33 12.51 -15.72
N GLU A 24 -8.46 13.16 -15.46
CA GLU A 24 -9.25 13.02 -14.24
C GLU A 24 -9.65 11.56 -13.96
N TYR A 25 -10.00 10.81 -15.01
CA TYR A 25 -10.42 9.41 -14.94
C TYR A 25 -9.28 8.40 -14.95
N ALA A 26 -8.02 8.84 -14.95
CA ALA A 26 -6.84 7.97 -14.93
C ALA A 26 -6.21 7.85 -13.54
N VAL A 27 -6.75 8.56 -12.53
CA VAL A 27 -6.22 8.59 -11.16
C VAL A 27 -7.20 7.95 -10.21
N TYR A 28 -6.71 7.04 -9.36
CA TYR A 28 -7.50 6.30 -8.40
C TYR A 28 -6.80 6.25 -7.04
N GLY A 29 -7.59 6.30 -5.97
CA GLY A 29 -7.11 6.02 -4.62
C GLY A 29 -7.03 4.52 -4.38
N GLU A 30 -5.84 3.99 -4.15
CA GLU A 30 -5.67 2.58 -3.81
C GLU A 30 -6.00 2.33 -2.34
N ILE A 31 -6.92 1.39 -2.09
CA ILE A 31 -7.26 0.87 -0.76
C ILE A 31 -6.75 -0.57 -0.67
N ILE A 32 -5.91 -0.84 0.32
CA ILE A 32 -5.31 -2.17 0.49
C ILE A 32 -6.19 -3.00 1.42
N ALA A 33 -6.86 -4.01 0.88
CA ALA A 33 -7.70 -4.94 1.62
C ALA A 33 -6.86 -6.05 2.28
N GLN A 34 -6.34 -5.76 3.47
CA GLN A 34 -5.72 -6.74 4.36
C GLN A 34 -6.34 -6.65 5.76
N LEU A 35 -6.06 -7.64 6.61
CA LEU A 35 -6.59 -7.67 7.97
C LEU A 35 -5.99 -6.55 8.82
N HIS A 36 -6.80 -5.56 9.18
CA HIS A 36 -6.39 -4.45 10.05
C HIS A 36 -5.88 -4.92 11.43
N SER A 37 -6.36 -6.08 11.91
CA SER A 37 -5.87 -6.70 13.15
C SER A 37 -4.39 -7.09 13.09
N GLU A 38 -3.85 -7.34 11.89
CA GLU A 38 -2.45 -7.68 11.66
C GLU A 38 -1.60 -6.45 11.34
N ASN A 39 -2.23 -5.34 10.91
CA ASN A 39 -1.56 -4.10 10.56
C ASN A 39 -2.45 -2.87 10.85
N SER A 40 -2.37 -2.32 12.07
CA SER A 40 -3.18 -1.18 12.50
C SER A 40 -2.85 0.12 11.76
N GLU A 41 -1.61 0.27 11.28
CA GLU A 41 -1.24 1.42 10.44
C GLU A 41 -1.97 1.39 9.10
N LEU A 42 -2.27 0.20 8.56
CA LEU A 42 -3.01 0.08 7.31
C LEU A 42 -4.45 0.60 7.44
N GLU A 43 -5.12 0.33 8.56
CA GLU A 43 -6.46 0.86 8.83
C GLU A 43 -6.48 2.40 8.78
N ARG A 44 -5.50 3.01 9.44
CA ARG A 44 -5.33 4.46 9.49
C ARG A 44 -5.05 5.04 8.09
N ILE A 45 -4.20 4.38 7.30
CA ILE A 45 -3.88 4.79 5.93
C ILE A 45 -5.12 4.67 5.03
N ASN A 46 -5.80 3.52 5.03
CA ASN A 46 -7.00 3.28 4.22
C ASN A 46 -8.08 4.30 4.54
N THR A 47 -8.33 4.57 5.83
CA THR A 47 -9.30 5.56 6.28
C THR A 47 -8.93 6.97 5.79
N TYR A 48 -7.64 7.33 5.89
CA TYR A 48 -7.15 8.62 5.42
C TYR A 48 -7.31 8.77 3.90
N ILE A 49 -6.85 7.80 3.11
CA ILE A 49 -6.96 7.79 1.64
C ILE A 49 -8.43 7.86 1.23
N PHE A 50 -9.28 7.04 1.83
CA PHE A 50 -10.70 7.03 1.51
C PHE A 50 -11.35 8.39 1.75
N SER A 51 -11.07 9.03 2.90
CA SER A 51 -11.60 10.36 3.21
C SER A 51 -11.11 11.45 2.23
N LEU A 52 -9.84 11.37 1.82
CA LEU A 52 -9.24 12.32 0.88
C LEU A 52 -9.80 12.14 -0.53
N CYS A 53 -9.95 10.89 -0.98
CA CYS A 53 -10.51 10.56 -2.27
C CYS A 53 -11.98 11.00 -2.37
N GLN A 54 -12.77 10.83 -1.31
CA GLN A 54 -14.13 11.36 -1.25
C GLN A 54 -14.17 12.89 -1.38
N GLU A 55 -13.27 13.60 -0.70
CA GLU A 55 -13.17 15.07 -0.77
C GLU A 55 -12.80 15.56 -2.17
N LEU A 56 -11.88 14.85 -2.85
CA LEU A 56 -11.35 15.25 -4.16
C LEU A 56 -12.14 14.69 -5.35
N GLY A 57 -13.20 13.91 -5.12
CA GLY A 57 -13.95 13.24 -6.18
C GLY A 57 -13.14 12.15 -6.91
N VAL A 58 -12.11 11.60 -6.27
CA VAL A 58 -11.26 10.56 -6.84
C VAL A 58 -11.87 9.18 -6.53
N PRO A 59 -12.12 8.33 -7.53
CA PRO A 59 -12.60 6.97 -7.29
C PRO A 59 -11.55 6.12 -6.58
N CYS A 60 -12.00 5.24 -5.69
CA CYS A 60 -11.12 4.27 -5.03
C CYS A 60 -11.16 2.91 -5.74
N VAL A 61 -10.01 2.22 -5.74
CA VAL A 61 -9.88 0.82 -6.19
C VAL A 61 -9.35 -0.03 -5.04
N VAL A 62 -9.84 -1.26 -4.96
CA VAL A 62 -9.41 -2.21 -3.93
C VAL A 62 -8.35 -3.14 -4.49
N ASN A 63 -7.23 -3.26 -3.79
CA ASN A 63 -6.15 -4.20 -4.09
C ASN A 63 -5.78 -4.96 -2.81
N THR A 64 -5.29 -6.19 -2.93
CA THR A 64 -4.76 -6.95 -1.77
C THR A 64 -3.24 -6.89 -1.67
N ASN A 65 -2.57 -6.37 -2.71
CA ASN A 65 -1.11 -6.32 -2.82
C ASN A 65 -0.46 -7.70 -2.62
N TYR A 66 -1.06 -8.73 -3.24
CA TYR A 66 -0.59 -10.11 -3.11
C TYR A 66 0.72 -10.33 -3.87
N HIS A 67 1.64 -11.08 -3.25
CA HIS A 67 2.94 -11.42 -3.83
C HIS A 67 3.05 -12.91 -4.19
N TYR A 68 1.98 -13.67 -3.94
CA TYR A 68 1.91 -15.10 -4.14
C TYR A 68 0.46 -15.52 -4.43
N ILE A 69 0.28 -16.67 -5.08
CA ILE A 69 -1.03 -17.10 -5.59
C ILE A 69 -1.90 -17.70 -4.48
N LYS A 70 -1.33 -18.62 -3.69
CA LYS A 70 -2.05 -19.30 -2.61
C LYS A 70 -1.47 -18.92 -1.27
N LYS A 71 -2.29 -18.89 -0.21
CA LYS A 71 -1.83 -18.66 1.17
C LYS A 71 -0.69 -19.60 1.59
N SER A 72 -0.68 -20.84 1.10
CA SER A 72 0.38 -21.83 1.34
C SER A 72 1.75 -21.40 0.80
N ASP A 73 1.78 -20.51 -0.19
CA ASP A 73 3.01 -20.10 -0.88
C ASP A 73 3.76 -19.02 -0.08
N LYS A 74 3.23 -18.60 1.09
CA LYS A 74 3.88 -17.63 1.98
C LYS A 74 5.30 -18.04 2.33
N GLU A 75 5.54 -19.31 2.66
CA GLU A 75 6.88 -19.80 3.01
C GLU A 75 7.84 -19.73 1.82
N ALA A 76 7.38 -20.09 0.61
CA ALA A 76 8.18 -19.97 -0.60
C ALA A 76 8.55 -18.51 -0.90
N TRP A 77 7.61 -17.58 -0.70
CA TRP A 77 7.86 -16.14 -0.80
C TRP A 77 8.90 -15.66 0.24
N GLU A 78 8.82 -16.12 1.49
CA GLU A 78 9.81 -15.81 2.53
C GLU A 78 11.22 -16.26 2.17
N VAL A 79 11.36 -17.47 1.64
CA VAL A 79 12.64 -18.00 1.18
C VAL A 79 13.17 -17.17 0.01
N ALA A 80 12.31 -16.79 -0.94
CA ALA A 80 12.71 -15.94 -2.07
C ALA A 80 13.23 -14.56 -1.60
N LEU A 81 12.60 -13.95 -0.59
CA LEU A 81 13.07 -12.70 0.01
C LEU A 81 14.43 -12.87 0.70
N ALA A 82 14.62 -13.95 1.46
CA ALA A 82 15.90 -14.24 2.10
C ALA A 82 17.02 -14.42 1.08
N VAL A 83 16.76 -15.18 0.00
CA VAL A 83 17.71 -15.36 -1.11
C VAL A 83 18.06 -14.03 -1.76
N LYS A 84 17.06 -13.19 -2.06
CA LYS A 84 17.27 -11.85 -2.65
C LYS A 84 18.15 -10.96 -1.78
N ASP A 85 17.94 -11.00 -0.47
CA ASP A 85 18.68 -10.18 0.49
C ASP A 85 20.04 -10.81 0.89
N GLY A 86 20.40 -11.98 0.35
CA GLY A 86 21.64 -12.70 0.68
C GLY A 86 21.65 -13.27 2.11
N LYS A 87 20.46 -13.48 2.67
CA LYS A 87 20.23 -13.87 4.06
C LYS A 87 19.72 -15.30 4.18
N LYS A 88 19.84 -15.86 5.38
CA LYS A 88 19.28 -17.15 5.75
C LYS A 88 17.93 -16.97 6.42
N ILE A 89 17.05 -17.97 6.29
CA ILE A 89 15.67 -17.89 6.77
C ILE A 89 15.54 -17.72 8.31
N TYR A 90 16.57 -18.10 9.05
CA TYR A 90 16.61 -17.98 10.51
C TYR A 90 17.22 -16.65 11.00
N GLU A 91 17.72 -15.80 10.10
CA GLU A 91 18.26 -14.49 10.49
C GLU A 91 17.09 -13.54 10.79
N MET A 92 17.05 -13.00 12.00
CA MET A 92 15.92 -12.20 12.50
C MET A 92 15.83 -10.82 11.85
N ASP A 93 16.94 -10.31 11.32
CA ASP A 93 17.02 -9.03 10.62
C ASP A 93 16.71 -9.15 9.11
N ARG A 94 16.22 -10.32 8.67
CA ARG A 94 15.74 -10.52 7.30
C ARG A 94 14.42 -9.80 7.07
N ARG A 95 14.13 -9.51 5.81
CA ARG A 95 12.81 -9.06 5.40
C ARG A 95 11.78 -10.16 5.64
N GLN A 96 10.70 -9.80 6.33
CA GLN A 96 9.54 -10.68 6.53
C GLN A 96 8.38 -10.20 5.66
N PRO A 97 7.50 -11.10 5.19
CA PRO A 97 6.31 -10.72 4.45
C PRO A 97 5.41 -9.94 5.39
N VAL A 98 4.83 -8.87 4.86
CA VAL A 98 3.79 -8.08 5.49
C VAL A 98 2.43 -8.66 5.09
#